data_AF-A0A8S3JJF3-F1
#
_entry.id   AF-A0A8S3JJF3-F1
#
_cell.length_a   1.000
_cell.length_b   1.000
_cell.length_c   1.000
_cell.angle_alpha   90.00
_cell.angle_beta   90.00
_cell.angle_gamma   90.00
#
_symmetry.space_group_name_H-M   'P 1'
#
loop_
_entity.id
_entity.type
_entity.pdbx_description
1 polymer ?
#
loop_
_entity_poly.entity_id
_entity_poly.type
_entity_poly.pdbx_seq_one_letter_code
_entity_poly.pdbx_strand_id
1 'polypeptide(L)'
;SLLTPSYPNVTVFRVIFEVISAFGGCGLSVGHSPSSPNLAFAFTVPSKIILIFSMCMGRHRGLLDSMKDQEEIEYSAQTLIQSWRYLAMYERQQQKKRVTKRKQISTVPDNFSSLTSYISTRF
;
A
#
# COMPACT_ATOMS: atom_id res chain seq x y z
N SER A 1 10.24 60.05 -12.31
CA SER A 1 9.12 59.16 -12.65
C SER A 1 9.62 57.73 -12.94
N LEU A 2 10.31 57.09 -11.98
CA LEU A 2 10.95 55.76 -12.16
C LEU A 2 10.94 54.93 -10.87
N LEU A 3 9.87 54.95 -10.09
CA LEU A 3 9.80 54.15 -8.85
C LEU A 3 8.39 53.72 -8.44
N THR A 4 7.50 53.53 -9.42
CA THR A 4 6.28 52.76 -9.17
C THR A 4 6.57 51.31 -9.53
N PRO A 5 6.62 50.37 -8.57
CA PRO A 5 6.68 48.96 -8.91
C PRO A 5 5.46 48.63 -9.77
N SER A 6 5.69 48.07 -10.95
CA SER A 6 4.68 47.84 -12.00
C SER A 6 3.52 46.91 -11.58
N TYR A 7 3.51 46.40 -10.34
CA TYR A 7 2.50 45.47 -9.82
C TYR A 7 2.14 45.75 -8.35
N PRO A 8 1.53 46.89 -8.01
CA PRO A 8 1.11 47.20 -6.63
C PRO A 8 0.00 46.27 -6.10
N ASN A 9 -0.60 45.44 -6.97
CA ASN A 9 -1.78 44.62 -6.67
C ASN A 9 -1.48 43.13 -6.38
N VAL A 10 -0.21 42.69 -6.41
CA VAL A 10 0.18 41.32 -6.03
C VAL A 10 0.84 41.34 -4.66
N THR A 11 0.02 41.33 -3.62
CA THR A 11 0.49 41.20 -2.22
C THR A 11 0.65 39.73 -1.84
N VAL A 12 1.56 39.42 -0.93
CA VAL A 12 1.79 38.05 -0.40
C VAL A 12 0.50 37.41 0.12
N PHE A 13 -0.35 38.17 0.81
CA PHE A 13 -1.64 37.69 1.31
C PHE A 13 -2.57 37.16 0.20
N ARG A 14 -2.64 37.87 -0.93
CA ARG A 14 -3.46 37.46 -2.08
C ARG A 14 -2.96 36.15 -2.69
N VAL A 15 -1.65 35.95 -2.77
CA VAL A 15 -1.06 34.70 -3.26
C VAL A 15 -1.38 33.54 -2.33
N ILE A 16 -1.25 33.74 -1.01
CA ILE A 16 -1.59 32.72 0.00
C ILE A 16 -3.09 32.37 -0.06
N PHE A 17 -3.95 33.38 -0.14
CA PHE A 17 -5.39 33.19 -0.30
C PHE A 17 -5.74 32.37 -1.55
N GLU A 18 -5.10 32.67 -2.68
CA GLU A 18 -5.32 31.95 -3.95
C GLU A 18 -4.98 30.46 -3.82
N VAL A 19 -3.83 30.14 -3.22
CA VAL A 19 -3.36 28.76 -3.03
C VAL A 19 -4.27 28.00 -2.07
N ILE A 20 -4.70 28.62 -0.97
CA ILE A 20 -5.60 28.00 0.01
C ILE A 20 -6.99 27.75 -0.60
N SER A 21 -7.52 28.72 -1.34
CA SER A 21 -8.80 28.61 -2.05
C SER A 21 -8.79 27.51 -3.12
N ALA A 22 -7.69 27.41 -3.88
CA ALA A 22 -7.47 26.35 -4.85
C ALA A 22 -7.37 24.96 -4.18
N PHE A 23 -6.63 24.86 -3.08
CA PHE A 23 -6.51 23.62 -2.29
C PHE A 23 -7.83 23.20 -1.63
N GLY A 24 -8.68 24.15 -1.23
CA GLY A 24 -10.02 23.88 -0.72
C GLY A 24 -11.06 23.55 -1.80
N GLY A 25 -10.72 23.71 -3.09
CA GLY A 25 -11.66 23.54 -4.19
C GLY A 25 -12.72 24.63 -4.30
N CYS A 26 -12.57 25.75 -3.58
CA CYS A 26 -13.54 26.86 -3.56
C CYS A 26 -13.50 27.71 -4.84
N GLY A 27 -12.34 27.77 -5.52
CA GLY A 27 -12.19 28.47 -6.80
C GLY A 27 -12.32 30.00 -6.72
N LEU A 28 -12.21 30.58 -5.52
CA LEU A 28 -12.21 32.02 -5.32
C LEU A 28 -10.84 32.60 -5.67
N SER A 29 -10.83 33.60 -6.55
CA SER A 29 -9.63 34.33 -6.97
C SER A 29 -9.80 35.82 -6.67
N VAL A 30 -8.74 36.47 -6.20
CA VAL A 30 -8.78 37.93 -5.99
C VAL A 30 -8.37 38.64 -7.27
N GLY A 31 -9.20 39.54 -7.78
CA GLY A 31 -8.91 40.28 -9.00
C GLY A 31 -7.66 41.15 -8.92
N HIS A 32 -6.83 41.07 -9.98
CA HIS A 32 -5.55 41.76 -10.06
C HIS A 32 -5.63 43.08 -10.85
N SER A 33 -6.49 43.16 -11.87
CA SER A 33 -6.66 44.32 -12.74
C SER A 33 -8.06 44.31 -13.37
N PRO A 34 -8.65 45.45 -13.76
CA PRO A 34 -9.95 45.50 -14.46
C PRO A 34 -10.00 44.64 -15.75
N SER A 35 -8.86 44.35 -16.36
CA SER A 35 -8.76 43.50 -17.56
C SER A 35 -8.42 42.04 -17.27
N SER A 36 -8.01 41.69 -16.05
CA SER A 36 -7.70 40.32 -15.63
C SER A 36 -8.34 40.02 -14.27
N PRO A 37 -9.57 39.45 -14.27
CA PRO A 37 -10.39 39.31 -13.06
C PRO A 37 -9.83 38.31 -12.04
N ASN A 38 -8.81 37.52 -12.40
CA ASN A 38 -8.24 36.47 -11.57
C ASN A 38 -6.72 36.64 -11.43
N LEU A 39 -6.19 36.53 -10.22
CA LEU A 39 -4.74 36.58 -9.95
C LEU A 39 -3.98 35.45 -10.63
N ALA A 40 -4.61 34.28 -10.76
CA ALA A 40 -4.06 33.12 -11.48
C ALA A 40 -3.72 33.42 -12.96
N PHE A 41 -4.33 34.45 -13.56
CA PHE A 41 -4.01 34.86 -14.93
C PHE A 41 -2.62 35.52 -15.03
N ALA A 42 -2.23 36.30 -14.02
CA ALA A 42 -0.95 37.01 -13.95
C ALA A 42 0.26 36.12 -13.59
N PHE A 43 0.03 34.84 -13.28
CA PHE A 43 1.06 33.87 -12.92
C PHE A 43 1.82 33.31 -14.11
N THR A 44 3.12 33.01 -13.91
CA THR A 44 3.98 32.37 -14.91
C THR A 44 3.63 30.88 -15.05
N VAL A 45 3.95 30.29 -16.21
CA VAL A 45 3.64 28.88 -16.54
C VAL A 45 3.92 27.86 -15.42
N PRO A 46 5.09 27.85 -14.74
CA PRO A 46 5.35 26.88 -13.67
C PRO A 46 4.41 27.05 -12.46
N SER A 47 4.10 28.29 -12.08
CA SER A 47 3.20 28.58 -10.95
C SER A 47 1.76 28.16 -11.22
N LYS A 48 1.30 28.18 -12.47
CA LYS A 48 -0.02 27.64 -12.85
C LYS A 48 -0.10 26.13 -12.66
N ILE A 49 0.98 25.38 -12.94
CA ILE A 49 1.02 23.92 -12.75
C ILE A 49 0.87 23.57 -11.27
N ILE A 50 1.59 24.27 -10.39
CA ILE A 50 1.50 24.08 -8.93
C ILE A 50 0.07 24.38 -8.44
N LEU A 51 -0.57 25.41 -9.00
CA LEU A 51 -1.94 25.80 -8.67
C LEU A 51 -2.95 24.73 -9.13
N ILE A 52 -2.81 24.20 -10.35
CA ILE A 52 -3.62 23.08 -10.84
C ILE A 52 -3.39 21.82 -9.98
N PHE A 53 -2.14 21.53 -9.64
CA PHE A 53 -1.80 20.42 -8.74
C PHE A 53 -2.47 20.58 -7.37
N SER A 54 -2.51 21.80 -6.82
CA SER A 54 -3.21 22.08 -5.56
C SER A 54 -4.72 21.86 -5.65
N MET A 55 -5.36 22.19 -6.79
CA MET A 55 -6.78 21.89 -7.04
C MET A 55 -7.04 20.38 -7.17
N CYS A 56 -6.13 19.65 -7.84
CA CYS A 56 -6.20 18.20 -7.93
C CYS A 56 -6.05 17.55 -6.55
N MET A 57 -5.05 17.95 -5.77
CA MET A 57 -4.77 17.42 -4.43
C MET A 57 -5.92 17.70 -3.45
N GLY A 58 -6.55 18.89 -3.55
CA GLY A 58 -7.74 19.25 -2.79
C GLY A 58 -8.94 18.32 -3.03
N ARG A 59 -9.13 17.86 -4.28
CA ARG A 59 -10.17 16.87 -4.63
C ARG A 59 -9.74 15.43 -4.35
N HIS A 60 -8.46 15.19 -4.10
CA HIS A 60 -7.89 13.86 -3.89
C HIS A 60 -7.80 13.41 -2.43
N ARG A 61 -8.62 13.99 -1.55
CA ARG A 61 -8.78 13.48 -0.17
C ARG A 61 -9.28 12.02 -0.13
N GLY A 62 -9.86 11.51 -1.23
CA GLY A 62 -10.25 10.10 -1.39
C GLY A 62 -9.13 9.15 -1.89
N LEU A 63 -8.01 9.64 -2.43
CA LEU A 63 -6.88 8.77 -2.82
C LEU A 63 -5.90 8.55 -1.65
N LEU A 64 -5.80 9.52 -0.73
CA LEU A 64 -5.03 9.33 0.52
C LEU A 64 -5.60 8.20 1.38
N ASP A 65 -6.92 7.95 1.29
CA ASP A 65 -7.58 6.80 1.89
C ASP A 65 -7.14 5.51 1.19
N SER A 66 -7.22 5.46 -0.15
CA SER A 66 -6.76 4.30 -0.93
C SER A 66 -5.28 3.96 -0.77
N MET A 67 -4.42 4.94 -0.45
CA MET A 67 -3.00 4.72 -0.18
C MET A 67 -2.77 4.06 1.19
N LYS A 68 -3.62 4.36 2.19
CA LYS A 68 -3.61 3.68 3.49
C LYS A 68 -4.23 2.30 3.38
N ASP A 69 -5.29 2.16 2.60
CA ASP A 69 -5.89 0.86 2.28
C ASP A 69 -4.87 -0.05 1.58
N GLN A 70 -4.02 0.52 0.71
CA GLN A 70 -2.95 -0.21 0.04
C GLN A 70 -1.89 -0.73 1.03
N GLU A 71 -1.54 0.05 2.06
CA GLU A 71 -0.60 -0.35 3.10
C GLU A 71 -1.17 -1.52 3.95
N GLU A 72 -2.48 -1.50 4.24
CA GLU A 72 -3.16 -2.60 4.93
C GLU A 72 -3.23 -3.88 4.07
N ILE A 73 -3.49 -3.75 2.76
CA ILE A 73 -3.50 -4.87 1.83
C ILE A 73 -2.10 -5.49 1.71
N GLU A 74 -1.05 -4.68 1.64
CA GLU A 74 0.33 -5.17 1.55
C GLU A 74 0.76 -5.88 2.84
N TYR A 75 0.43 -5.33 4.02
CA TYR A 75 0.70 -5.98 5.31
C TYR A 75 -0.03 -7.32 5.46
N SER A 76 -1.28 -7.39 5.02
CA SER A 76 -2.08 -8.63 4.99
C SER A 76 -1.47 -9.67 4.06
N ALA A 77 -1.08 -9.26 2.84
CA ALA A 77 -0.43 -10.15 1.88
C ALA A 77 0.90 -10.70 2.39
N GLN A 78 1.73 -9.87 3.03
CA GLN A 78 2.99 -10.30 3.63
C GLN A 78 2.77 -11.33 4.75
N THR A 79 1.79 -11.09 5.63
CA THR A 79 1.43 -12.02 6.71
C THR A 79 0.96 -13.36 6.17
N LEU A 80 0.13 -13.35 5.13
CA LEU A 80 -0.32 -14.57 4.45
C LEU A 80 0.88 -15.34 3.89
N ILE A 81 1.77 -14.69 3.13
CA ILE A 81 2.95 -15.34 2.54
C ILE A 81 3.83 -16.01 3.62
N GLN A 82 4.00 -15.37 4.78
CA GLN A 82 4.75 -15.95 5.90
C GLN A 82 4.05 -17.19 6.48
N SER A 83 2.73 -17.13 6.65
CA SER A 83 1.94 -18.28 7.15
C SER A 83 2.00 -19.48 6.19
N TRP A 84 1.90 -19.25 4.87
CA TRP A 84 2.05 -20.28 3.85
C TRP A 84 3.43 -20.95 3.90
N ARG A 85 4.50 -20.15 4.08
CA ARG A 85 5.85 -20.71 4.27
C ARG A 85 5.94 -21.60 5.52
N TYR A 86 5.32 -21.19 6.63
CA TYR A 86 5.33 -21.98 7.87
C TYR A 86 4.57 -23.30 7.72
N LEU A 87 3.38 -23.26 7.13
CA LEU A 87 2.57 -24.46 6.87
C LEU A 87 3.29 -25.44 5.94
N ALA A 88 3.90 -24.94 4.87
CA ALA A 88 4.68 -25.78 3.95
C ALA A 88 5.86 -26.48 4.66
N MET A 89 6.49 -25.83 5.65
CA MET A 89 7.52 -26.46 6.47
C MET A 89 6.93 -27.49 7.45
N TYR A 90 5.76 -27.19 8.02
CA TYR A 90 5.06 -28.09 8.93
C TYR A 90 4.63 -29.39 8.24
N GLU A 91 4.08 -29.32 7.03
CA GLU A 91 3.69 -30.49 6.24
C GLU A 91 4.90 -31.39 5.94
N ARG A 92 6.04 -30.78 5.56
CA ARG A 92 7.30 -31.51 5.33
C ARG A 92 7.77 -32.27 6.57
N GLN A 93 7.60 -31.69 7.76
CA GLN A 93 7.94 -32.35 9.03
C GLN A 93 7.09 -33.60 9.26
N GLN A 94 5.78 -33.49 9.03
CA GLN A 94 4.86 -34.62 9.17
C GLN A 94 5.18 -35.74 8.19
N GLN A 95 5.54 -35.39 6.96
CA GLN A 95 5.90 -36.36 5.94
C GLN A 95 7.18 -37.10 6.29
N LYS A 96 8.21 -36.41 6.81
CA LYS A 96 9.43 -37.05 7.33
C LYS A 96 9.11 -38.01 8.48
N LYS A 97 8.28 -37.62 9.43
CA LYS A 97 7.84 -38.50 10.54
C LYS A 97 7.08 -39.72 10.03
N ARG A 98 6.18 -39.54 9.05
CA ARG A 98 5.42 -40.62 8.40
C ARG A 98 6.33 -41.61 7.68
N VAL A 99 7.33 -41.13 6.93
CA VAL A 99 8.29 -41.97 6.21
C VAL A 99 9.20 -42.74 7.18
N THR A 100 9.71 -42.07 8.23
CA THR A 100 10.54 -42.73 9.25
C THR A 100 9.77 -43.78 10.03
N LYS A 101 8.51 -43.51 10.40
CA LYS A 101 7.63 -44.49 11.08
C LYS A 101 7.35 -45.71 10.19
N ARG A 102 7.12 -45.51 8.89
CA ARG A 102 6.97 -46.63 7.93
C ARG A 102 8.25 -47.46 7.81
N LYS A 103 9.42 -46.82 7.77
CA LYS A 103 10.72 -47.53 7.76
C LYS A 103 10.92 -48.37 9.03
N GLN A 104 10.54 -47.88 10.20
CA GLN A 104 10.61 -48.66 11.46
C GLN A 104 9.62 -49.84 11.46
N ILE A 105 8.41 -49.68 10.92
CA ILE A 105 7.45 -50.78 10.76
C ILE A 105 8.00 -51.87 9.83
N SER A 106 8.73 -51.52 8.77
CA SER A 106 9.30 -52.50 7.83
C SER A 106 10.55 -53.23 8.35
N THR A 107 11.16 -52.75 9.44
CA THR A 107 12.35 -53.40 10.05
C THR A 107 12.00 -54.29 11.25
N VAL A 108 10.71 -54.57 11.49
CA VAL A 108 10.31 -55.55 12.51
C VAL A 108 10.87 -56.91 12.08
N PRO A 109 11.69 -57.58 12.92
CA PRO A 109 12.34 -58.83 12.52
C PRO A 109 11.29 -59.91 12.25
N ASP A 110 11.50 -60.70 11.20
CA ASP A 110 10.70 -61.85 10.76
C ASP A 110 10.53 -62.96 11.83
N ASN A 111 10.98 -62.72 13.05
CA ASN A 111 10.78 -63.59 14.20
C ASN A 111 9.34 -63.53 14.75
N PHE A 112 8.53 -62.55 14.32
CA PHE A 112 7.11 -62.50 14.66
C PHE A 112 6.26 -63.41 13.75
N SER A 113 6.65 -63.60 12.49
CA SER A 113 5.97 -64.49 11.55
C SER A 113 6.28 -65.97 11.79
N SER A 114 7.41 -66.30 12.42
CA SER A 114 7.72 -67.67 12.87
C SER A 114 6.89 -68.08 14.10
N LEU A 115 6.60 -67.16 15.02
CA LEU A 115 5.79 -67.43 16.23
C LEU A 115 4.31 -67.66 15.90
N THR A 116 3.74 -66.94 14.92
CA THR A 116 2.35 -67.14 14.49
C THR A 116 2.16 -68.47 13.78
N SER A 117 3.15 -68.91 13.00
CA SER A 117 3.15 -70.22 12.34
C SER A 117 3.27 -71.39 13.34
N TYR A 118 4.12 -71.26 14.36
CA TYR A 118 4.31 -72.30 15.38
C TYR A 118 3.06 -72.52 16.26
N ILE A 119 2.34 -71.45 16.60
CA ILE A 119 1.10 -71.54 17.39
C ILE A 119 -0.04 -72.15 16.56
N SER A 120 -0.14 -71.80 15.26
CA SER A 120 -1.17 -72.34 14.36
C SER A 120 -0.99 -73.83 14.03
N THR A 121 0.19 -74.40 14.24
CA THR A 121 0.48 -75.82 13.96
C THR A 121 0.29 -76.71 15.20
N ARG A 122 0.14 -76.10 16.38
CA ARG A 122 0.03 -76.78 17.69
C ARG A 122 -1.39 -76.83 18.26
N PHE A 123 -2.36 -76.20 17.58
CA PHE A 123 -3.80 -76.27 17.84
C PHE A 123 -4.48 -76.99 16.68
#